data_AF-X0ZWG7-F1
#
_entry.id   AF-X0ZWG7-F1
#
_cell.length_a   1.000
_cell.length_b   1.000
_cell.length_c   1.000
_cell.angle_alpha   90.00
_cell.angle_beta   90.00
_cell.angle_gamma   90.00
#
_symmetry.space_group_name_H-M   'P 1'
#
loop_
_entity.id
_entity.type
_entity.pdbx_description
1 polymer ?
#
loop_
_entity_poly.entity_id
_entity_poly.type
_entity_poly.pdbx_seq_one_letter_code
_entity_poly.pdbx_strand_id
1 'polypeptide(L)'
;MNDIKRRLEKIAQLKKNIDKINQSQKEKSLKTVEAEVKIEEVVSGKFISTPFGDSFIRENYFPRDYRCGEVELFQIFQSSAKTISSLARDDRLKEIDINKTIFLDTDILVSIKFYLFITGRNGSNGHFPKGV
;
A
#
# COMPACT_ATOMS: atom_id res chain seq x y z
N MET A 1 -10.15 64.59 0.40
CA MET A 1 -8.76 64.33 0.86
C MET A 1 -8.66 63.16 1.86
N ASN A 2 -9.60 62.98 2.80
CA ASN A 2 -9.55 61.91 3.83
C ASN A 2 -9.73 60.47 3.32
N ASP A 3 -10.47 60.23 2.23
CA ASP A 3 -10.74 58.87 1.74
C ASP A 3 -9.48 58.18 1.16
N ILE A 4 -8.64 58.94 0.44
CA ILE A 4 -7.40 58.43 -0.14
C ILE A 4 -6.43 58.00 0.96
N LYS A 5 -6.31 58.79 2.03
CA LYS A 5 -5.43 58.48 3.17
C LYS A 5 -5.86 57.19 3.88
N ARG A 6 -7.16 57.03 4.11
CA ARG A 6 -7.76 55.82 4.70
C ARG A 6 -7.52 54.58 3.83
N ARG A 7 -7.61 54.71 2.52
CA ARG A 7 -7.35 53.61 1.57
C ARG A 7 -5.88 53.21 1.56
N LEU A 8 -4.96 54.16 1.64
CA LEU A 8 -3.51 53.89 1.73
C LEU A 8 -3.13 53.17 3.02
N GLU A 9 -3.70 53.57 4.16
CA GLU A 9 -3.50 52.86 5.44
C GLU A 9 -4.01 51.42 5.39
N LYS A 10 -5.16 51.20 4.76
CA LYS A 10 -5.73 49.86 4.58
C LYS A 10 -4.84 48.98 3.70
N ILE A 11 -4.27 49.54 2.64
CA ILE A 11 -3.32 48.84 1.76
C ILE A 11 -2.03 48.49 2.52
N ALA A 12 -1.49 49.41 3.32
CA ALA A 12 -0.30 49.15 4.14
C ALA A 12 -0.53 48.04 5.18
N GLN A 13 -1.70 48.05 5.82
CA GLN A 13 -2.08 47.01 6.78
C GLN A 13 -2.25 45.63 6.12
N LEU A 14 -2.85 45.59 4.93
CA LEU A 14 -3.00 44.34 4.17
C LEU A 14 -1.65 43.76 3.75
N LYS A 15 -0.73 44.60 3.26
CA LYS A 15 0.65 44.17 2.95
C LYS A 15 1.34 43.55 4.17
N LYS A 16 1.27 44.23 5.32
CA LYS A 16 1.85 43.72 6.59
C LYS A 16 1.24 42.39 7.02
N ASN A 17 -0.05 42.17 6.78
CA ASN A 17 -0.70 40.90 7.09
C ASN A 17 -0.27 39.78 6.13
N ILE A 18 -0.10 40.09 4.84
CA ILE A 18 0.42 39.15 3.84
C ILE A 18 1.85 38.72 4.20
N ASP A 19 2.71 39.66 4.58
CA ASP A 19 4.10 39.36 4.98
C ASP A 19 4.15 38.43 6.19
N LYS A 20 3.27 38.65 7.19
CA LYS A 20 3.14 37.76 8.36
C LYS A 20 2.66 36.35 7.99
N ILE A 21 1.72 36.24 7.05
CA ILE A 21 1.22 34.93 6.59
C ILE A 21 2.34 34.19 5.86
N ASN A 22 3.07 34.86 4.97
CA ASN A 22 4.19 34.28 4.23
C ASN A 22 5.32 33.85 5.17
N GLN A 23 5.64 34.64 6.19
CA GLN A 23 6.65 34.29 7.19
C GLN A 23 6.22 33.09 8.05
N SER A 24 4.96 33.07 8.50
CA SER A 24 4.40 31.92 9.24
C SER A 24 4.35 30.65 8.38
N GLN A 25 4.06 30.76 7.09
CA GLN A 25 4.11 29.63 6.15
C GLN A 25 5.54 29.18 5.89
N LYS A 26 6.51 30.09 5.78
CA LYS A 26 7.94 29.76 5.63
C LYS A 26 8.47 29.04 6.88
N GLU A 27 8.10 29.50 8.07
CA GLU A 27 8.48 28.87 9.34
C GLU A 27 7.78 27.51 9.56
N LYS A 28 6.52 27.35 9.12
CA LYS A 28 5.84 26.04 9.09
C LYS A 28 6.48 25.09 8.07
N SER A 29 6.81 25.58 6.87
CA SER A 29 7.43 24.79 5.82
C SER A 29 8.87 24.37 6.18
N LEU A 30 9.59 25.16 6.97
CA LEU A 30 10.92 24.80 7.51
C LEU A 30 10.86 23.79 8.67
N LYS A 31 9.72 23.68 9.36
CA LYS A 31 9.49 22.69 10.43
C LYS A 31 8.89 21.37 9.93
N THR A 32 8.22 21.39 8.78
CA THR A 32 7.82 20.18 8.05
C THR A 32 8.92 19.80 7.06
N VAL A 33 10.13 19.56 7.56
CA VAL A 33 10.98 18.57 6.90
C VAL A 33 10.45 17.24 7.40
N GLU A 34 9.37 16.76 6.79
CA GLU A 34 9.11 15.32 6.78
C GLU A 34 10.37 14.72 6.16
N ALA A 35 11.27 14.22 6.99
CA ALA A 35 12.40 13.44 6.52
C ALA A 35 11.79 12.34 5.64
N GLU A 36 12.18 12.30 4.38
CA GLU A 36 11.69 11.33 3.42
C GLU A 36 12.08 9.94 3.92
N VAL A 37 11.16 9.29 4.64
CA VAL A 37 11.41 7.98 5.26
C VAL A 37 11.44 6.96 4.12
N LYS A 38 12.56 6.28 3.98
CA LYS A 38 12.71 5.28 2.91
C LYS A 38 11.84 4.06 3.21
N ILE A 39 11.33 3.42 2.17
CA ILE A 39 10.43 2.27 2.33
C ILE A 39 11.09 1.11 3.08
N GLU A 40 12.39 0.88 2.87
CA GLU A 40 13.18 -0.12 3.58
C GLU A 40 13.35 0.14 5.09
N GLU A 41 13.11 1.38 5.54
CA GLU A 41 13.15 1.75 6.96
C GLU A 41 11.82 1.43 7.67
N VAL A 42 10.72 1.34 6.91
CA VAL A 42 9.36 1.11 7.45
C VAL A 42 8.89 -0.32 7.25
N VAL A 43 9.31 -0.96 6.15
CA VAL A 43 8.83 -2.26 5.73
C VAL A 43 10.00 -3.22 5.58
N SER A 44 9.93 -4.37 6.25
CA SER A 44 10.92 -5.43 6.07
C SER A 44 10.75 -6.10 4.70
N GLY A 45 11.51 -5.65 3.72
CA GLY A 45 11.53 -6.16 2.35
C GLY A 45 12.90 -5.98 1.71
N LYS A 46 12.99 -6.16 0.40
CA LYS A 46 14.22 -6.02 -0.38
C LYS A 46 13.92 -5.46 -1.76
N PHE A 47 14.85 -4.69 -2.32
CA PHE A 47 14.82 -4.35 -3.74
C PHE A 47 15.28 -5.55 -4.57
N ILE A 48 14.58 -5.79 -5.67
CA ILE A 48 15.02 -6.67 -6.76
C ILE A 48 15.12 -5.84 -8.04
N SER A 49 16.17 -6.05 -8.82
CA SER A 49 16.28 -5.43 -10.14
C SER A 49 15.47 -6.21 -11.16
N THR A 50 14.63 -5.50 -11.91
CA THR A 50 13.85 -6.07 -13.02
C THR A 50 14.23 -5.37 -14.32
N PRO A 51 13.87 -5.91 -15.50
CA PRO A 51 14.06 -5.21 -16.78
C PRO A 51 13.38 -3.83 -16.87
N PHE A 52 12.45 -3.52 -15.97
CA PHE A 52 11.70 -2.25 -15.93
C PHE A 52 12.17 -1.31 -14.81
N GLY A 53 13.24 -1.66 -14.10
CA GLY A 53 13.77 -0.93 -12.94
C GLY A 53 13.68 -1.72 -11.64
N ASP A 54 14.17 -1.12 -10.57
CA ASP A 54 14.17 -1.74 -9.25
C ASP A 54 12.76 -1.75 -8.64
N SER A 55 12.39 -2.88 -8.04
CA SER A 55 11.11 -3.08 -7.37
C SER A 55 11.33 -3.51 -5.93
N PHE A 56 10.66 -2.86 -4.99
CA PHE A 56 10.69 -3.25 -3.58
C PHE A 56 9.67 -4.36 -3.31
N ILE A 57 10.14 -5.50 -2.80
CA ILE A 57 9.31 -6.67 -2.52
C ILE A 57 9.39 -7.02 -1.04
N ARG A 58 8.22 -7.25 -0.44
CA ARG A 58 8.08 -7.90 0.86
C ARG A 58 7.38 -9.25 0.68
N GLU A 59 7.96 -10.28 1.27
CA GLU A 59 7.41 -11.63 1.31
C GLU A 59 6.98 -11.93 2.76
N ASN A 60 5.79 -12.52 2.93
CA ASN A 60 5.35 -13.02 4.23
C ASN A 60 5.01 -14.50 4.08
N TYR A 61 5.47 -15.32 5.04
CA TYR A 61 5.15 -16.73 5.10
C TYR A 61 4.32 -16.98 6.36
N PHE A 62 3.17 -17.62 6.19
CA PHE A 62 2.29 -17.97 7.28
C PHE A 62 2.39 -19.48 7.53
N PRO A 63 2.64 -19.93 8.76
CA PRO A 63 2.63 -21.35 9.08
C PRO A 63 1.21 -21.92 8.94
N ARG A 64 1.10 -23.25 8.89
CA ARG A 64 -0.17 -23.94 8.63
C ARG A 64 -1.24 -23.67 9.68
N ASP A 65 -0.80 -23.53 10.92
CA ASP A 65 -1.59 -23.22 12.12
C ASP A 65 -1.80 -21.72 12.33
N TYR A 66 -1.38 -20.87 11.38
CA TYR A 66 -1.65 -19.44 11.44
C TYR A 66 -3.16 -19.18 11.42
N ARG A 67 -3.66 -18.44 12.42
CA ARG A 67 -5.09 -18.16 12.60
C ARG A 67 -5.44 -16.75 12.13
N CYS A 68 -6.56 -16.63 11.43
CA CYS A 68 -7.25 -15.38 11.14
C CYS A 68 -8.58 -15.39 11.91
N GLY A 69 -8.58 -14.77 13.10
CA GLY A 69 -9.68 -14.92 14.06
C GLY A 69 -9.78 -16.36 14.55
N GLU A 70 -10.96 -16.97 14.42
CA GLU A 70 -11.22 -18.33 14.89
C GLU A 70 -10.89 -19.44 13.88
N VAL A 71 -10.39 -19.07 12.70
CA VAL A 71 -10.18 -19.98 11.58
C VAL A 71 -8.69 -20.05 11.26
N GLU A 72 -8.16 -21.26 11.05
CA GLU A 72 -6.80 -21.42 10.52
C GLU A 72 -6.79 -21.05 9.04
N LEU A 73 -5.85 -20.22 8.61
CA LEU A 73 -5.74 -19.77 7.23
C LEU A 73 -5.64 -20.95 6.27
N PHE A 74 -4.99 -22.04 6.68
CA PHE A 74 -4.84 -23.25 5.86
C PHE A 74 -6.18 -23.96 5.57
N GLN A 75 -7.22 -23.77 6.39
CA GLN A 75 -8.53 -24.40 6.18
C GLN A 75 -9.21 -23.93 4.88
N ILE A 76 -8.78 -22.79 4.32
CA ILE A 76 -9.27 -22.34 3.01
C ILE A 76 -8.98 -23.36 1.91
N PHE A 77 -7.85 -24.07 1.98
CA PHE A 77 -7.47 -25.11 1.01
C PHE A 77 -8.28 -26.40 1.16
N GLN A 78 -8.94 -26.58 2.30
CA GLN A 78 -9.85 -27.71 2.55
C GLN A 78 -11.29 -27.39 2.13
N SER A 79 -11.59 -26.11 1.83
CA SER A 79 -12.92 -25.68 1.42
C SER A 79 -13.22 -26.10 0.00
N SER A 80 -14.48 -26.49 -0.27
CA SER A 80 -14.90 -26.82 -1.63
C SER A 80 -14.93 -25.58 -2.51
N ALA A 81 -14.62 -25.73 -3.80
CA ALA A 81 -14.77 -24.68 -4.80
C ALA A 81 -16.21 -24.11 -4.83
N LYS A 82 -17.21 -24.96 -4.55
CA LYS A 82 -18.61 -24.54 -4.41
C LYS A 82 -18.81 -23.57 -3.24
N THR A 83 -18.23 -23.84 -2.07
CA THR A 83 -18.31 -22.96 -0.90
C THR A 83 -17.69 -21.60 -1.21
N ILE A 84 -16.52 -21.60 -1.85
CA ILE A 84 -15.81 -20.36 -2.21
C ILE A 84 -16.56 -19.56 -3.27
N SER A 85 -17.07 -20.22 -4.32
CA SER A 85 -17.92 -19.56 -5.33
C SER A 85 -19.16 -18.91 -4.72
N SER A 86 -19.77 -19.55 -3.72
CA SER A 86 -20.96 -19.04 -3.03
C SER A 86 -20.61 -17.83 -2.16
N LEU A 87 -19.49 -17.88 -1.43
CA LEU A 87 -19.01 -16.80 -0.58
C LEU A 87 -18.65 -15.56 -1.39
N ALA A 88 -17.92 -15.75 -2.50
CA ALA A 88 -17.50 -14.69 -3.40
C ALA A 88 -18.62 -14.20 -4.33
N ARG A 89 -19.75 -14.92 -4.38
CA ARG A 89 -20.86 -14.70 -5.33
C ARG A 89 -20.37 -14.70 -6.79
N ASP A 90 -19.44 -15.60 -7.09
CA ASP A 90 -18.83 -15.75 -8.40
C ASP A 90 -18.80 -17.22 -8.82
N ASP A 91 -19.69 -17.55 -9.75
CA ASP A 91 -19.86 -18.91 -10.26
C ASP A 91 -18.64 -19.42 -11.03
N ARG A 92 -17.77 -18.54 -11.54
CA ARG A 92 -16.52 -18.93 -12.23
C ARG A 92 -15.56 -19.64 -11.27
N LEU A 93 -15.68 -19.40 -9.97
CA LEU A 93 -14.86 -20.06 -8.95
C LEU A 93 -15.32 -21.50 -8.64
N LYS A 94 -16.40 -22.00 -9.26
CA LYS A 94 -16.83 -23.40 -9.05
C LYS A 94 -15.84 -24.41 -9.63
N GLU A 95 -15.04 -24.01 -10.61
CA GLU A 95 -14.14 -24.87 -11.35
C GLU A 95 -12.66 -24.73 -10.92
N ILE A 96 -12.35 -23.85 -9.97
CA ILE A 96 -10.97 -23.60 -9.55
C ILE A 96 -10.45 -24.68 -8.59
N ASP A 97 -9.22 -25.15 -8.81
CA ASP A 97 -8.46 -25.94 -7.85
C ASP A 97 -7.64 -24.98 -6.97
N ILE A 98 -8.12 -24.74 -5.75
CA ILE A 98 -7.52 -23.77 -4.81
C ILE A 98 -6.07 -24.13 -4.47
N ASN A 99 -5.70 -25.42 -4.52
CA ASN A 99 -4.32 -25.85 -4.25
C ASN A 99 -3.34 -25.49 -5.37
N LYS A 100 -3.86 -25.13 -6.55
CA LYS A 100 -3.08 -24.74 -7.73
C LYS A 100 -3.40 -23.33 -8.21
N THR A 101 -4.22 -22.59 -7.47
CA THR A 101 -4.65 -21.25 -7.83
C THR A 101 -3.76 -20.22 -7.15
N ILE A 102 -3.34 -19.22 -7.92
CA ILE A 102 -2.69 -18.02 -7.41
C ILE A 102 -3.73 -16.91 -7.41
N PHE A 103 -3.94 -16.30 -6.26
CA PHE A 103 -4.75 -15.10 -6.13
C PHE A 103 -3.84 -13.90 -6.38
N LEU A 104 -4.31 -12.96 -7.22
CA LEU A 104 -3.63 -11.72 -7.49
C LEU A 104 -4.59 -10.60 -7.17
N ASP A 105 -4.37 -9.96 -6.03
CA ASP A 105 -5.03 -8.69 -5.73
C ASP A 105 -4.11 -7.57 -6.24
N THR A 106 -4.67 -6.63 -6.99
CA THR A 106 -3.94 -5.46 -7.48
C THR A 106 -4.73 -4.22 -7.11
N ASP A 107 -4.54 -3.72 -5.89
CA ASP A 107 -5.00 -2.39 -5.57
C ASP A 107 -4.11 -1.37 -6.30
N ILE A 108 -4.74 -0.61 -7.20
CA ILE A 108 -4.07 0.39 -8.04
C ILE A 108 -4.03 1.72 -7.28
N LEU A 109 -3.29 1.77 -6.17
CA LEU A 109 -2.84 3.05 -5.63
C LEU A 109 -1.51 3.39 -6.32
N VAL A 110 -1.48 4.55 -6.97
CA VAL A 110 -0.59 5.03 -8.05
C VAL A 110 0.94 4.90 -7.80
N SER A 111 1.39 4.36 -6.67
CA SER A 111 2.81 4.19 -6.36
C SER A 111 3.17 2.89 -5.62
N ILE A 112 2.22 2.08 -5.14
CA ILE A 112 2.53 0.85 -4.39
C ILE A 112 1.61 -0.26 -4.86
N LYS A 113 2.19 -1.26 -5.53
CA LYS A 113 1.49 -2.48 -5.91
C LYS A 113 1.67 -3.51 -4.81
N PHE A 114 0.60 -3.88 -4.15
CA PHE A 114 0.58 -5.03 -3.24
C PHE A 114 0.27 -6.27 -4.06
N TYR A 115 0.99 -7.36 -3.80
CA TYR A 115 0.74 -8.66 -4.40
C TYR A 115 0.65 -9.70 -3.29
N LEU A 116 -0.52 -10.30 -3.10
CA LEU A 116 -0.73 -11.36 -2.11
C LEU A 116 -0.78 -12.72 -2.79
N PHE A 117 0.32 -13.47 -2.73
CA PHE A 117 0.37 -14.85 -3.22
C PHE A 117 -0.01 -15.82 -2.10
N ILE A 118 -1.19 -16.44 -2.20
CA ILE A 118 -1.57 -17.55 -1.33
C ILE A 118 -1.30 -18.85 -2.11
N THR A 119 -0.31 -19.64 -1.67
CA THR A 119 -0.01 -20.95 -2.27
C THR A 119 -0.09 -22.03 -1.21
N GLY A 120 -0.80 -23.12 -1.50
CA GLY A 120 -0.87 -24.29 -0.63
C GLY A 120 0.25 -25.26 -0.99
N ARG A 121 1.30 -25.37 -0.16
CA ARG A 121 2.27 -26.47 -0.29
C ARG A 121 1.77 -27.68 0.48
N ASN A 122 1.38 -28.74 -0.23
CA ASN A 122 1.41 -30.09 0.34
C ASN A 122 2.87 -30.54 0.36
N GLY A 123 3.38 -30.91 1.53
CA GLY A 123 4.79 -31.18 1.76
C GLY A 123 5.33 -32.32 0.88
N SER A 124 6.13 -31.95 -0.13
CA SER A 124 7.27 -32.71 -0.62
C SER A 124 8.11 -31.79 -1.51
N ASN A 125 9.39 -31.61 -1.13
CA ASN A 125 10.47 -30.91 -1.84
C ASN A 125 10.15 -30.48 -3.29
N GLY A 126 9.77 -29.22 -3.47
CA GLY A 126 9.61 -28.60 -4.78
C GLY A 126 10.40 -27.31 -4.82
N HIS A 127 11.57 -27.35 -5.43
CA HIS A 127 12.41 -26.20 -5.76
C HIS A 127 11.58 -25.19 -6.57
N PHE A 128 11.48 -23.93 -6.12
CA PHE A 128 11.03 -22.87 -7.03
C PHE A 128 12.17 -22.65 -8.04
N PRO A 129 11.93 -22.65 -9.37
CA PRO A 129 12.87 -22.03 -10.27
C PRO A 129 12.94 -20.55 -9.87
N LYS A 130 14.13 -20.11 -9.45
CA LYS A 130 14.43 -18.68 -9.45
C LYS A 130 14.28 -18.21 -10.89
N GLY A 131 13.34 -17.32 -11.15
CA GLY A 131 13.21 -16.66 -12.44
C GLY A 131 12.05 -15.66 -12.39
N VAL A 132 12.15 -14.48 -12.99
CA VAL A 132 13.24 -13.72 -13.62
C VAL A 132 12.92 -12.26 -13.33
#